data_AF-A0A7Y7H776-F1
#
_entry.id   AF-A0A7Y7H776-F1
#
_cell.length_a   1.000
_cell.length_b   1.000
_cell.length_c   1.000
_cell.angle_alpha   90.00
_cell.angle_beta   90.00
_cell.angle_gamma   90.00
#
_symmetry.space_group_name_H-M   'P 1'
#
loop_
_entity.id
_entity.type
_entity.pdbx_description
1 polymer ?
#
loop_
_entity_poly.entity_id
_entity_poly.type
_entity_poly.pdbx_seq_one_letter_code
_entity_poly.pdbx_strand_id
1 'polypeptide(L)'
;MKAKSTKPVVLADSAGVDSYMQKLDHPLKEVLGALRKIILAIDDEIGEHIKWNAPSFLYIGEMKPFDPKEYKRYIIVSNVYQKDCIRLVFPSGAKINDTSGLLSGDYADGRRLAFFHNMEEVKAKEEALRNVVKTWLTLLDK
;
A
#
# COMPACT_ATOMS: atom_id res chain seq x y z
N MET A 1 -17.51 30.51 20.10
CA MET A 1 -17.22 29.46 19.10
C MET A 1 -16.62 28.28 19.85
N LYS A 2 -17.28 27.12 19.89
CA LYS A 2 -16.72 25.95 20.60
C LYS A 2 -15.61 25.36 19.73
N ALA A 3 -14.37 25.38 20.22
CA ALA A 3 -13.27 24.63 19.61
C ALA A 3 -13.69 23.16 19.52
N LYS A 4 -13.86 22.65 18.29
CA LYS A 4 -14.06 21.22 18.09
C LYS A 4 -12.76 20.55 18.51
N SER A 5 -12.81 19.79 19.60
CA SER A 5 -11.74 18.88 19.99
C SER A 5 -11.55 17.87 18.86
N THR A 6 -10.58 18.12 17.97
CA THR A 6 -10.17 17.18 16.94
C THR A 6 -9.47 16.03 17.64
N LYS A 7 -10.18 14.91 17.83
CA LYS A 7 -9.52 13.64 18.12
C LYS A 7 -8.48 13.41 17.00
N PRO A 8 -7.24 13.01 17.34
CA PRO A 8 -6.27 12.65 16.33
C PRO A 8 -6.88 11.59 15.41
N VAL A 9 -6.85 11.84 14.11
CA VAL A 9 -7.30 10.83 13.14
C VAL A 9 -6.28 9.71 13.18
N VAL A 10 -6.69 8.54 13.67
CA VAL A 10 -5.87 7.34 13.62
C VAL A 10 -5.76 6.92 12.15
N LEU A 11 -4.59 7.16 11.56
CA LEU A 11 -4.34 6.86 10.14
C LEU A 11 -4.02 5.38 9.91
N ALA A 12 -3.27 4.77 10.84
CA ALA A 12 -2.84 3.38 10.76
C ALA A 12 -3.38 2.55 11.93
N ASP A 13 -3.62 1.26 11.66
CA ASP A 13 -4.17 0.27 12.59
C ASP A 13 -3.51 -1.10 12.37
N SER A 14 -2.25 -1.22 12.77
CA SER A 14 -1.50 -2.48 12.67
C SER A 14 -2.14 -3.61 13.49
N ALA A 15 -2.76 -3.31 14.64
CA ALA A 15 -3.45 -4.31 15.46
C ALA A 15 -4.69 -4.89 14.74
N GLY A 16 -5.44 -4.04 14.03
CA GLY A 16 -6.53 -4.48 13.15
C GLY A 16 -6.04 -5.32 11.98
N VAL A 17 -4.91 -4.96 11.37
CA VAL A 17 -4.28 -5.77 10.31
C VAL A 17 -3.76 -7.11 10.85
N ASP A 18 -3.17 -7.15 12.05
CA ASP A 18 -2.75 -8.40 12.70
C ASP A 18 -3.94 -9.33 12.93
N SER A 19 -5.04 -8.79 13.44
CA SER A 19 -6.29 -9.53 13.66
C SER A 19 -6.86 -10.07 12.35
N TYR A 20 -6.79 -9.29 11.27
CA TYR A 20 -7.17 -9.73 9.93
C TYR A 20 -6.27 -10.87 9.44
N MET A 21 -4.94 -10.71 9.53
CA MET A 21 -3.97 -11.71 9.06
C MET A 21 -4.09 -13.02 9.83
N GLN A 22 -4.41 -12.99 11.13
CA GLN A 22 -4.65 -14.21 11.91
C GLN A 22 -5.83 -15.02 11.34
N LYS A 23 -6.94 -14.35 11.02
CA LYS A 23 -8.19 -14.98 10.55
C LYS A 23 -8.22 -15.24 9.05
N LEU A 24 -7.30 -14.66 8.29
CA LEU A 24 -7.27 -14.79 6.84
C LEU A 24 -7.13 -16.26 6.41
N ASP A 25 -8.12 -16.75 5.68
CA ASP A 25 -8.11 -18.02 4.96
C ASP A 25 -7.86 -17.77 3.46
N HIS A 26 -6.58 -17.68 3.10
CA HIS A 26 -6.14 -17.39 1.74
C HIS A 26 -4.88 -18.21 1.42
N PRO A 27 -4.80 -18.88 0.25
CA PRO A 27 -3.64 -19.72 -0.08
C PRO A 27 -2.33 -18.92 -0.15
N LEU A 28 -2.39 -17.64 -0.53
CA LEU A 28 -1.24 -16.73 -0.59
C LEU A 28 -1.06 -15.87 0.66
N LYS A 29 -1.55 -16.33 1.83
CA LYS A 29 -1.39 -15.62 3.11
C LYS A 29 0.08 -15.33 3.44
N GLU A 30 0.98 -16.27 3.16
CA GLU A 30 2.42 -16.08 3.40
C GLU A 30 3.01 -15.00 2.49
N VAL A 31 2.61 -14.98 1.20
CA VAL A 31 3.01 -13.93 0.24
C VAL A 31 2.54 -12.56 0.73
N LEU A 32 1.27 -12.43 1.12
CA LEU A 32 0.74 -11.17 1.65
C LEU A 32 1.48 -10.74 2.93
N GLY A 33 1.77 -11.68 3.82
CA GLY A 33 2.52 -11.41 5.05
C GLY A 33 3.97 -10.96 4.79
N ALA A 34 4.63 -11.54 3.79
CA ALA A 34 5.97 -11.14 3.38
C ALA A 34 5.98 -9.74 2.75
N LEU A 35 5.04 -9.48 1.82
CA LEU A 35 4.87 -8.15 1.21
C LEU A 35 4.59 -7.08 2.28
N ARG A 36 3.70 -7.36 3.24
CA ARG A 36 3.42 -6.46 4.37
C ARG A 36 4.69 -6.11 5.13
N LYS A 37 5.50 -7.10 5.51
CA LYS A 37 6.76 -6.87 6.23
C LYS A 37 7.74 -6.03 5.42
N ILE A 38 7.90 -6.34 4.12
CA ILE A 38 8.80 -5.59 3.24
C ILE A 38 8.34 -4.13 3.15
N ILE A 39 7.06 -3.88 2.88
CA ILE A 39 6.52 -2.53 2.67
C ILE A 39 6.67 -1.66 3.91
N LEU A 40 6.33 -2.18 5.10
CA LEU A 40 6.46 -1.45 6.36
C LEU A 40 7.93 -1.20 6.77
N ALA A 41 8.86 -2.01 6.28
CA ALA A 41 10.29 -1.84 6.56
C ALA A 41 10.99 -0.85 5.61
N ILE A 42 10.26 -0.22 4.68
CA ILE A 42 10.86 0.72 3.72
C ILE A 42 11.12 2.08 4.34
N ASP A 43 10.16 2.57 5.13
CA ASP A 43 10.14 3.92 5.69
C ASP A 43 9.15 3.96 6.87
N ASP A 44 9.50 4.64 7.96
CA ASP A 44 8.72 4.71 9.19
C ASP A 44 7.49 5.63 9.07
N GLU A 45 7.42 6.44 8.01
CA GLU A 45 6.22 7.21 7.65
C GLU A 45 5.19 6.38 6.86
N ILE A 46 5.41 5.06 6.69
CA ILE A 46 4.42 4.14 6.13
C ILE A 46 3.63 3.48 7.26
N GLY A 47 2.31 3.73 7.26
CA GLY A 47 1.35 2.99 8.05
C GLY A 47 0.54 2.00 7.21
N GLU A 48 -0.31 1.25 7.90
CA GLU A 48 -1.23 0.29 7.27
C GLU A 48 -2.58 0.29 7.96
N HIS A 49 -3.61 -0.13 7.25
CA HIS A 49 -4.92 -0.45 7.81
C HIS A 49 -5.69 -1.38 6.85
N ILE A 50 -6.89 -1.81 7.25
CA ILE A 50 -7.76 -2.59 6.36
C ILE A 50 -8.57 -1.65 5.47
N LYS A 51 -8.40 -1.78 4.15
CA LYS A 51 -9.24 -1.14 3.14
C LYS A 51 -9.77 -2.21 2.19
N TRP A 52 -11.07 -2.18 1.92
CA TRP A 52 -11.74 -3.14 1.03
C TRP A 52 -11.38 -4.61 1.33
N ASN A 53 -11.37 -4.96 2.61
CA ASN A 53 -11.03 -6.30 3.11
C ASN A 53 -9.61 -6.78 2.78
N ALA A 54 -8.63 -5.86 2.67
CA ALA A 54 -7.22 -6.20 2.50
C ALA A 54 -6.29 -5.22 3.24
N PRO A 55 -5.10 -5.66 3.71
CA PRO A 55 -4.07 -4.78 4.25
C PRO A 55 -3.61 -3.79 3.18
N SER A 56 -3.76 -2.50 3.44
CA SER A 56 -3.39 -1.42 2.52
C SER A 56 -2.50 -0.42 3.24
N PHE A 57 -1.64 0.26 2.48
CA PHE A 57 -0.53 1.05 3.00
C PHE A 57 -0.69 2.51 2.62
N LEU A 58 -0.41 3.38 3.58
CA LEU A 58 -0.60 4.81 3.45
C LEU A 58 0.51 5.58 4.16
N TYR A 59 0.75 6.79 3.68
CA TYR A 59 1.65 7.73 4.31
C TYR A 59 1.02 8.37 5.55
N ILE A 60 1.68 8.23 6.70
CA ILE A 60 1.22 8.71 8.01
C ILE A 60 1.90 9.98 8.50
N GLY A 61 2.91 10.47 7.78
CA GLY A 61 3.55 11.74 8.09
C GLY A 61 2.68 12.96 7.78
N GLU A 62 3.24 14.15 8.01
CA GLU A 62 2.54 15.41 7.74
C GLU A 62 2.28 15.61 6.24
N MET A 63 1.09 16.13 5.91
CA MET A 63 0.72 16.50 4.55
C MET A 63 0.07 17.88 4.54
N LYS A 64 0.26 18.63 3.45
CA LYS A 64 -0.52 19.82 3.10
C LYS A 64 -2.02 19.55 3.20
N PRO A 65 -2.86 20.56 3.49
CA PRO A 65 -4.30 20.39 3.47
C PRO A 65 -4.81 19.93 2.09
N PHE A 66 -5.62 18.87 2.07
CA PHE A 66 -6.29 18.36 0.87
C PHE A 66 -7.67 17.80 1.21
N ASP A 67 -8.55 17.63 0.22
CA ASP A 67 -9.85 16.99 0.44
C ASP A 67 -9.64 15.50 0.75
N PRO A 68 -10.09 14.97 1.91
CA PRO A 68 -9.94 13.55 2.24
C PRO A 68 -10.44 12.57 1.16
N LYS A 69 -11.38 12.98 0.30
CA LYS A 69 -11.90 12.18 -0.83
C LYS A 69 -10.90 11.99 -1.97
N GLU A 70 -9.80 12.74 -1.99
CA GLU A 70 -8.72 12.58 -2.97
C GLU A 70 -7.76 11.45 -2.60
N TYR A 71 -7.84 10.93 -1.37
CA TYR A 71 -7.06 9.76 -0.92
C TYR A 71 -5.54 9.87 -1.17
N LYS A 72 -4.97 11.10 -1.17
CA LYS A 72 -3.57 11.38 -1.51
C LYS A 72 -2.52 10.65 -0.64
N ARG A 73 -2.91 10.17 0.55
CA ARG A 73 -2.05 9.38 1.45
C ARG A 73 -1.79 7.96 0.97
N TYR A 74 -2.66 7.38 0.14
CA TYR A 74 -2.56 5.96 -0.17
C TYR A 74 -1.38 5.67 -1.09
N ILE A 75 -0.51 4.79 -0.62
CA ILE A 75 0.66 4.32 -1.35
C ILE A 75 0.27 3.08 -2.14
N ILE A 76 -0.30 2.09 -1.44
CA ILE A 76 -0.71 0.81 -2.01
C ILE A 76 -2.08 0.44 -1.46
N VAL A 77 -3.00 0.07 -2.35
CA VAL A 77 -4.25 -0.60 -1.97
C VAL A 77 -4.16 -2.05 -2.42
N SER A 78 -4.14 -2.98 -1.48
CA SER A 78 -4.05 -4.40 -1.84
C SER A 78 -5.41 -4.94 -2.27
N ASN A 79 -5.40 -5.91 -3.17
CA ASN A 79 -6.57 -6.70 -3.54
C ASN A 79 -6.20 -8.19 -3.48
N VAL A 80 -6.96 -8.95 -2.70
CA VAL A 80 -6.76 -10.37 -2.43
C VAL A 80 -8.02 -11.19 -2.72
N TYR A 81 -8.94 -10.64 -3.52
CA TYR A 81 -10.21 -11.31 -3.83
C TYR A 81 -10.00 -12.56 -4.71
N GLN A 82 -9.24 -12.40 -5.79
CA GLN A 82 -8.83 -13.55 -6.60
C GLN A 82 -7.64 -14.24 -5.93
N LYS A 83 -7.71 -15.57 -5.84
CA LYS A 83 -6.75 -16.41 -5.11
C LYS A 83 -5.51 -16.79 -5.93
N ASP A 84 -5.38 -16.27 -7.14
CA ASP A 84 -4.30 -16.53 -8.08
C ASP A 84 -3.03 -15.72 -7.78
N CYS A 85 -3.18 -14.48 -7.29
CA CYS A 85 -2.08 -13.62 -6.89
C CYS A 85 -2.51 -12.54 -5.88
N ILE A 86 -1.54 -12.03 -5.13
CA ILE A 86 -1.70 -10.78 -4.38
C ILE A 86 -1.48 -9.62 -5.35
N ARG A 87 -2.46 -8.72 -5.43
CA ARG A 87 -2.42 -7.52 -6.27
C ARG A 87 -2.14 -6.30 -5.42
N LEU A 88 -1.08 -5.57 -5.75
CA LEU A 88 -0.80 -4.27 -5.15
C LEU A 88 -1.19 -3.18 -6.16
N VAL A 89 -2.21 -2.39 -5.81
CA VAL A 89 -2.66 -1.25 -6.62
C VAL A 89 -1.90 -0.01 -6.18
N PHE A 90 -1.19 0.64 -7.10
CA PHE A 90 -0.55 1.93 -6.90
C PHE A 90 -1.46 3.02 -7.51
N PRO A 91 -2.24 3.77 -6.72
CA PRO A 91 -3.28 4.68 -7.25
C PRO A 91 -2.75 5.74 -8.21
N SER A 92 -1.50 6.15 -8.05
CA SER A 92 -0.81 7.12 -8.92
C SER A 92 0.48 6.54 -9.50
N GLY A 93 0.49 5.23 -9.75
CA GLY A 93 1.65 4.51 -10.25
C GLY A 93 2.21 5.04 -11.58
N ALA A 94 1.39 5.69 -12.42
CA ALA A 94 1.84 6.29 -13.67
C ALA A 94 2.82 7.46 -13.48
N LYS A 95 2.90 8.05 -12.28
CA LYS A 95 3.90 9.08 -11.94
C LYS A 95 5.27 8.49 -11.63
N ILE A 96 5.34 7.18 -11.36
CA ILE A 96 6.57 6.48 -11.03
C ILE A 96 7.22 6.05 -12.34
N ASN A 97 8.43 6.53 -12.60
CA ASN A 97 9.23 6.05 -13.72
C ASN A 97 9.83 4.68 -13.37
N ASP A 98 9.06 3.61 -13.55
CA ASP A 98 9.50 2.25 -13.26
C ASP A 98 10.31 1.67 -14.42
N THR A 99 11.62 1.51 -14.23
CA THR A 99 12.52 0.84 -15.17
C THR A 99 12.72 -0.65 -14.87
N SER A 100 12.15 -1.16 -13.77
CA SER A 100 12.30 -2.55 -13.34
C SER A 100 11.30 -3.51 -13.99
N GLY A 101 10.18 -2.98 -14.52
CA GLY A 101 9.09 -3.77 -15.07
C GLY A 101 8.18 -4.40 -14.00
N LEU A 102 8.25 -3.95 -12.74
CA LEU A 102 7.37 -4.40 -11.66
C LEU A 102 5.93 -3.91 -11.88
N LEU A 103 5.79 -2.66 -12.31
CA LEU A 103 4.52 -2.00 -12.51
C LEU A 103 3.98 -2.32 -13.89
N SER A 104 2.71 -2.71 -13.93
CA SER A 104 2.01 -3.13 -15.13
C SER A 104 0.60 -2.54 -15.19
N GLY A 105 -0.03 -2.65 -16.36
CA GLY A 105 -1.32 -2.06 -16.68
C GLY A 105 -1.20 -0.60 -17.09
N ASP A 106 -2.17 -0.14 -17.89
CA ASP A 106 -2.29 1.26 -18.27
C ASP A 106 -3.76 1.69 -18.16
N TYR A 107 -4.08 2.33 -17.04
CA TYR A 107 -5.44 2.75 -16.72
C TYR A 107 -5.55 4.26 -16.83
N ALA A 108 -6.70 4.74 -17.32
CA ALA A 108 -6.97 6.16 -17.54
C ALA A 108 -6.89 7.03 -16.26
N ASP A 109 -7.08 6.42 -15.09
CA ASP A 109 -6.94 7.08 -13.78
C ASP A 109 -5.49 7.14 -13.28
N GLY A 110 -4.53 6.65 -14.06
CA GLY A 110 -3.10 6.68 -13.75
C GLY A 110 -2.64 5.60 -12.77
N ARG A 111 -3.49 4.65 -12.38
CA ARG A 111 -3.06 3.54 -11.51
C ARG A 111 -2.14 2.57 -12.25
N ARG A 112 -1.30 1.86 -11.50
CA ARG A 112 -0.49 0.72 -11.96
C ARG A 112 -0.61 -0.43 -10.96
N LEU A 113 -0.35 -1.64 -11.43
CA LEU A 113 -0.48 -2.86 -10.63
C LEU A 113 0.85 -3.61 -10.55
N ALA A 114 1.13 -4.19 -9.39
CA ALA A 114 2.13 -5.24 -9.24
C ALA A 114 1.45 -6.54 -8.79
N PHE A 115 1.91 -7.67 -9.32
CA PHE A 115 1.35 -8.99 -9.08
C PHE A 115 2.40 -9.92 -8.47
N PHE A 116 1.99 -10.67 -7.44
CA PHE A 116 2.82 -11.65 -6.74
C PHE A 116 2.07 -12.97 -6.58
N HIS A 117 2.57 -14.01 -7.24
CA HIS A 117 1.92 -15.33 -7.27
C HIS A 117 2.47 -16.28 -6.21
N ASN A 118 3.70 -16.06 -5.75
CA ASN A 118 4.40 -16.96 -4.82
C ASN A 118 5.57 -16.23 -4.13
N MET A 119 6.23 -16.93 -3.22
CA MET A 119 7.37 -16.40 -2.45
C MET A 119 8.64 -16.19 -3.28
N GLU A 120 8.82 -16.90 -4.40
CA GLU A 120 9.97 -16.69 -5.29
C GLU A 120 9.87 -15.33 -5.98
N GLU A 121 8.68 -14.97 -6.46
CA GLU A 121 8.43 -13.64 -7.03
C GLU A 121 8.60 -12.52 -6.00
N VAL A 122 8.20 -12.74 -4.73
CA VAL A 122 8.43 -11.76 -3.66
C VAL A 122 9.93 -11.48 -3.52
N LYS A 123 10.76 -12.53 -3.44
CA LYS A 123 12.22 -12.40 -3.31
C LYS A 123 12.84 -11.75 -4.55
N ALA A 124 12.46 -12.22 -5.73
CA ALA A 124 13.02 -11.74 -7.01
C ALA A 124 12.69 -10.27 -7.29
N LYS A 125 11.52 -9.80 -6.83
CA LYS A 125 11.02 -8.43 -7.07
C LYS A 125 11.16 -7.52 -5.84
N GLU A 126 11.77 -7.98 -4.75
CA GLU A 126 11.82 -7.21 -3.49
C GLU A 126 12.50 -5.85 -3.69
N GLU A 127 13.66 -5.82 -4.34
CA GLU A 127 14.40 -4.57 -4.58
C GLU A 127 13.60 -3.60 -5.45
N ALA A 128 12.96 -4.11 -6.50
CA ALA A 128 12.08 -3.33 -7.37
C ALA A 128 10.91 -2.73 -6.57
N LEU A 129 10.26 -3.52 -5.70
CA LEU A 129 9.16 -3.05 -4.85
C LEU A 129 9.63 -1.95 -3.90
N ARG A 130 10.79 -2.14 -3.26
CA ARG A 130 11.40 -1.12 -2.39
C ARG A 130 11.65 0.18 -3.13
N ASN A 131 12.24 0.11 -4.32
CA ASN A 131 12.56 1.29 -5.12
C ASN A 131 11.32 2.02 -5.61
N VAL A 132 10.30 1.29 -6.08
CA VAL A 132 9.01 1.86 -6.51
C VAL A 132 8.31 2.59 -5.36
N VAL A 133 8.23 1.98 -4.17
CA VAL A 133 7.59 2.60 -3.00
C VAL A 133 8.38 3.81 -2.51
N LYS A 134 9.72 3.73 -2.43
CA LYS A 134 10.57 4.89 -2.08
C LYS A 134 10.38 6.05 -3.06
N THR A 135 10.35 5.76 -4.34
CA THR A 135 10.11 6.78 -5.39
C THR A 135 8.72 7.37 -5.25
N TRP A 136 7.71 6.56 -4.93
CA TRP A 136 6.37 7.08 -4.69
C TRP A 136 6.32 8.04 -3.50
N LEU A 137 7.00 7.72 -2.39
CA LEU A 137 7.06 8.58 -1.21
C LEU A 137 7.67 9.96 -1.50
N THR A 138 8.65 10.07 -2.40
CA THR A 138 9.24 11.37 -2.77
C THR A 138 8.34 12.19 -3.69
N LEU A 139 7.40 11.56 -4.39
CA LEU A 139 6.43 12.20 -5.27
C LEU A 139 5.14 12.60 -4.56
N LEU A 140 4.97 12.22 -3.29
CA LEU A 140 3.84 12.68 -2.48
C LEU A 140 3.91 14.20 -2.29
N ASP A 141 2.78 14.86 -2.48
CA ASP A 141 2.62 16.27 -2.14
C ASP A 141 2.43 16.40 -0.62
N LYS A 142 3.55 16.23 0.11
CA LYS A 142 3.66 16.41 1.56
C LYS A 142 3.52 17.89 1.92
#